data_AF-A0A7J4G2G9-F1
#
_entry.id   AF-A0A7J4G2G9-F1
#
_cell.length_a   1.000
_cell.length_b   1.000
_cell.length_c   1.000
_cell.angle_alpha   90.00
_cell.angle_beta   90.00
_cell.angle_gamma   90.00
#
_symmetry.space_group_name_H-M   'P 1'
#
loop_
_entity.id
_entity.type
_entity.pdbx_description
1 polymer ?
#
loop_
_entity_poly.entity_id
_entity_poly.type
_entity_poly.pdbx_seq_one_letter_code
_entity_poly.pdbx_strand_id
1 'polypeptide(L)'
;MEIKILSSLGSVEINGRVIPPYPKLIHLTKFEEEMEAQLKINGYNVRIARINKDWIAILRGGLIDKKTNELLRENFSEKLNKFFQENQNKVLCVEVIGRNTMATYKGEKNIDFFVFDVMDLDREEGKRFLSPIEVEKICKKYNFQFIPRLGKFRDKRELEQELLKVDPVFERTKNNNIVPKYEGGVL
;
A
#
# COMPACT_ATOMS: atom_id res chain seq x y z
N MET A 1 -18.40 10.17 14.49
CA MET A 1 -18.04 9.56 13.20
C MET A 1 -18.59 8.15 13.23
N GLU A 2 -19.46 7.82 12.29
CA GLU A 2 -20.05 6.49 12.20
C GLU A 2 -19.19 5.61 11.30
N ILE A 3 -18.79 4.44 11.79
CA ILE A 3 -17.92 3.50 11.08
C ILE A 3 -18.56 2.12 11.15
N LYS A 4 -18.69 1.47 10.00
CA LYS A 4 -19.18 0.10 9.89
C LYS A 4 -18.22 -0.72 9.04
N ILE A 5 -17.69 -1.81 9.60
CA ILE A 5 -16.91 -2.79 8.82
C ILE A 5 -17.91 -3.66 8.05
N LEU A 6 -17.81 -3.65 6.73
CA LEU A 6 -18.77 -4.31 5.84
C LEU A 6 -18.35 -5.73 5.45
N SER A 7 -17.06 -6.09 5.60
CA SER A 7 -16.57 -7.43 5.23
C SER A 7 -15.35 -7.83 6.05
N SER A 8 -15.14 -9.15 6.16
CA SER A 8 -13.92 -9.74 6.74
C SER A 8 -12.64 -9.41 5.96
N LEU A 9 -12.77 -8.96 4.70
CA LEU A 9 -11.66 -8.48 3.87
C LEU A 9 -11.28 -7.03 4.19
N GLY A 10 -12.06 -6.33 5.02
CA GLY A 10 -11.75 -4.98 5.49
C GLY A 10 -12.40 -3.84 4.72
N SER A 11 -13.46 -4.11 3.93
CA SER A 11 -14.33 -3.04 3.42
C SER A 11 -14.95 -2.27 4.59
N VAL A 12 -15.02 -0.95 4.49
CA VAL A 12 -15.62 -0.10 5.54
C VAL A 12 -16.54 0.94 4.94
N GLU A 13 -17.60 1.27 5.66
CA GLU A 13 -18.42 2.45 5.43
C GLU A 13 -18.15 3.47 6.53
N ILE A 14 -17.86 4.70 6.13
CA ILE A 14 -17.62 5.81 7.06
C ILE A 14 -18.46 6.99 6.63
N ASN A 15 -19.42 7.41 7.47
CA ASN A 15 -20.39 8.46 7.17
C ASN A 15 -21.07 8.27 5.79
N GLY A 16 -21.53 7.05 5.49
CA GLY A 16 -22.20 6.70 4.22
C GLY A 16 -21.28 6.50 3.01
N ARG A 17 -19.96 6.68 3.17
CA ARG A 17 -18.98 6.46 2.09
C ARG A 17 -18.31 5.10 2.25
N VAL A 18 -18.39 4.27 1.21
CA VAL A 18 -17.74 2.95 1.18
C VAL A 18 -16.30 3.06 0.69
N ILE A 19 -15.37 2.53 1.48
CA ILE A 19 -13.97 2.34 1.12
C ILE A 19 -13.70 0.84 0.93
N PRO A 20 -13.39 0.39 -0.30
CA PRO A 20 -13.25 -1.02 -0.62
C PRO A 20 -11.97 -1.61 0.00
N PRO A 21 -11.93 -2.93 0.27
CA PRO A 21 -10.75 -3.59 0.79
C PRO A 21 -9.63 -3.58 -0.24
N TYR A 22 -8.39 -3.67 0.23
CA TYR A 22 -7.29 -4.06 -0.67
C TYR A 22 -7.34 -5.59 -0.86
N PRO A 23 -7.36 -6.11 -2.10
CA PRO A 23 -7.58 -7.52 -2.37
C PRO A 23 -6.48 -8.41 -1.79
N LYS A 24 -6.76 -9.70 -1.69
CA LYS A 24 -5.72 -10.69 -1.45
C LYS A 24 -4.88 -10.82 -2.72
N LEU A 25 -3.57 -10.72 -2.56
CA LEU A 25 -2.63 -10.95 -3.65
C LEU A 25 -2.66 -12.42 -4.04
N ILE A 26 -2.55 -12.67 -5.33
CA ILE A 26 -2.50 -14.02 -5.89
C ILE A 26 -1.04 -14.47 -5.92
N HIS A 27 -0.79 -15.75 -5.64
CA HIS A 27 0.56 -16.29 -5.65
C HIS A 27 1.16 -16.24 -7.07
N LEU A 28 2.44 -15.87 -7.19
CA LEU A 28 3.16 -15.72 -8.46
C LEU A 28 3.05 -16.96 -9.38
N THR A 29 2.93 -18.15 -8.80
CA THR A 29 2.77 -19.41 -9.55
C THR A 29 1.49 -19.48 -10.40
N LYS A 30 0.57 -18.51 -10.26
CA LYS A 30 -0.66 -18.44 -11.06
C LYS A 30 -0.55 -17.49 -12.26
N PHE A 31 0.61 -16.89 -12.49
CA PHE A 31 0.83 -15.95 -13.57
C PHE A 31 1.70 -16.57 -14.66
N GLU A 32 1.17 -16.58 -15.89
CA GLU A 32 1.88 -16.96 -17.12
C GLU A 32 1.93 -15.80 -18.15
N GLU A 33 1.45 -14.62 -17.76
CA GLU A 33 1.30 -13.44 -18.61
C GLU A 33 2.36 -12.36 -18.29
N GLU A 34 2.38 -11.30 -19.11
CA GLU A 34 3.17 -10.11 -18.81
C GLU A 34 2.75 -9.52 -17.45
N MET A 35 3.74 -9.23 -16.61
CA MET A 35 3.56 -8.72 -15.27
C MET A 35 4.48 -7.53 -15.00
N GLU A 36 4.03 -6.65 -14.11
CA GLU A 36 4.87 -5.59 -13.58
C GLU A 36 5.24 -5.93 -12.14
N ALA A 37 6.53 -5.92 -11.83
CA ALA A 37 7.02 -6.23 -10.50
C ALA A 37 7.46 -4.98 -9.75
N GLN A 38 7.13 -4.96 -8.46
CA GLN A 38 7.49 -3.93 -7.49
C GLN A 38 8.24 -4.57 -6.32
N LEU A 39 9.11 -3.81 -5.66
CA LEU A 39 9.79 -4.29 -4.46
C LEU A 39 8.83 -4.36 -3.27
N LYS A 40 8.70 -5.52 -2.65
CA LYS A 40 7.93 -5.60 -1.41
C LYS A 40 8.65 -4.91 -0.26
N ILE A 41 8.02 -3.90 0.32
CA ILE A 41 8.43 -3.29 1.59
C ILE A 41 7.80 -4.08 2.76
N ASN A 42 8.54 -4.23 3.85
CA ASN A 42 8.09 -4.92 5.06
C ASN A 42 7.50 -3.92 6.07
N GLY A 43 6.23 -3.58 5.87
CA GLY A 43 5.46 -2.72 6.76
C GLY A 43 4.07 -3.30 7.02
N TYR A 44 3.07 -2.42 7.05
CA TYR A 44 1.67 -2.81 7.07
C TYR A 44 0.83 -1.96 6.12
N ASN A 45 -0.15 -2.63 5.51
CA ASN A 45 -1.07 -2.04 4.56
C ASN A 45 -2.04 -1.07 5.24
N VAL A 46 -2.07 0.15 4.72
CA VAL A 46 -2.97 1.23 5.11
C VAL A 46 -3.62 1.82 3.87
N ARG A 47 -4.94 2.00 3.91
CA ARG A 47 -5.71 2.77 2.93
C ARG A 47 -5.98 4.14 3.52
N ILE A 48 -5.62 5.21 2.82
CA ILE A 48 -5.93 6.58 3.22
C ILE A 48 -6.99 7.11 2.28
N ALA A 49 -8.11 7.59 2.83
CA ALA A 49 -9.22 8.11 2.05
C ALA A 49 -9.75 9.41 2.65
N ARG A 50 -10.24 10.30 1.79
CA ARG A 50 -10.97 11.49 2.22
C ARG A 50 -12.39 11.13 2.67
N ILE A 51 -12.73 11.53 3.88
CA ILE A 51 -14.08 11.44 4.46
C ILE A 51 -14.51 12.86 4.84
N ASN A 52 -15.55 13.37 4.19
CA ASN A 52 -16.01 14.77 4.32
C ASN A 52 -14.88 15.78 4.03
N LYS A 53 -14.47 16.56 5.04
CA LYS A 53 -13.45 17.61 4.94
C LYS A 53 -12.04 17.16 5.36
N ASP A 54 -11.89 15.91 5.78
CA ASP A 54 -10.64 15.38 6.32
C ASP A 54 -10.29 14.03 5.69
N TRP A 55 -9.13 13.46 6.00
CA TRP A 55 -8.72 12.12 5.58
C TRP A 55 -8.51 11.19 6.77
N ILE A 56 -8.64 9.89 6.52
CA ILE A 56 -8.50 8.86 7.53
C ILE A 56 -7.68 7.70 7.01
N ALA A 57 -6.80 7.18 7.86
CA ALA A 57 -6.03 5.96 7.61
C ALA A 57 -6.77 4.74 8.17
N ILE A 58 -6.94 3.74 7.31
CA ILE A 58 -7.71 2.52 7.54
C ILE A 58 -6.76 1.34 7.33
N LEU A 59 -6.58 0.52 8.37
CA LEU A 59 -5.77 -0.68 8.29
C LEU A 59 -6.37 -1.69 7.30
N ARG A 60 -5.57 -2.69 6.90
CA ARG A 60 -6.03 -3.78 6.02
C ARG A 60 -7.38 -4.38 6.43
N GLY A 61 -7.57 -4.66 7.72
CA GLY A 61 -8.81 -5.25 8.24
C GLY A 61 -10.00 -4.30 8.37
N GLY A 62 -9.87 -3.04 7.95
CA GLY A 62 -10.93 -2.02 8.08
C GLY A 62 -10.91 -1.26 9.42
N LEU A 63 -10.02 -1.61 10.34
CA LEU A 63 -9.88 -0.87 11.60
C LEU A 63 -9.21 0.49 11.35
N ILE A 64 -9.69 1.51 12.07
CA ILE A 64 -9.03 2.81 12.13
C ILE A 64 -8.12 2.80 13.34
N ASP A 65 -6.82 2.75 13.11
CA ASP A 65 -5.83 2.83 14.17
C ASP A 65 -5.52 4.28 14.50
N LYS A 66 -5.79 4.67 15.75
CA LYS A 66 -5.59 6.03 16.24
C LYS A 66 -4.13 6.45 16.11
N LYS A 67 -3.19 5.57 16.49
CA LYS A 67 -1.75 5.87 16.51
C LYS A 67 -1.21 6.13 15.09
N THR A 68 -1.58 5.28 14.13
CA THR A 68 -1.21 5.46 12.72
C THR A 68 -1.76 6.77 12.16
N ASN A 69 -3.01 7.12 12.48
CA ASN A 69 -3.58 8.41 12.07
C ASN A 69 -2.83 9.60 12.67
N GLU A 70 -2.53 9.58 13.98
CA GLU A 70 -1.77 10.63 14.66
C GLU A 70 -0.39 10.82 14.03
N LEU A 71 0.38 9.74 13.87
CA LEU A 71 1.71 9.79 13.27
C LEU A 71 1.68 10.31 11.82
N LEU A 72 0.71 9.87 11.01
CA LEU A 72 0.57 10.37 9.64
C LEU A 72 0.19 11.86 9.61
N ARG A 73 -0.64 12.33 10.56
CA ARG A 73 -1.03 13.75 10.64
C ARG A 73 0.15 14.61 11.05
N GLU A 74 0.90 14.20 12.06
CA GLU A 74 2.07 14.92 12.56
C GLU A 74 3.14 15.09 11.47
N ASN A 75 3.34 14.07 10.63
CA ASN A 75 4.48 14.04 9.70
C ASN A 75 4.11 14.35 8.24
N PHE A 76 2.84 14.14 7.83
CA PHE A 76 2.45 14.18 6.41
C PHE A 76 1.12 14.92 6.13
N SER A 77 0.53 15.59 7.12
CA SER A 77 -0.76 16.29 6.95
C SER A 77 -0.77 17.27 5.78
N GLU A 78 0.26 18.09 5.61
CA GLU A 78 0.32 19.06 4.50
C GLU A 78 0.22 18.38 3.12
N LYS A 79 1.06 17.36 2.88
CA LYS A 79 1.08 16.64 1.59
C LYS A 79 -0.22 15.88 1.35
N LEU A 80 -0.75 15.20 2.36
CA LEU A 80 -2.00 14.45 2.26
C LEU A 80 -3.20 15.39 2.05
N ASN A 81 -3.25 16.54 2.74
CA ASN A 81 -4.29 17.54 2.54
C ASN A 81 -4.27 18.07 1.11
N LYS A 82 -3.10 18.44 0.59
CA LYS A 82 -2.94 18.88 -0.80
C LYS A 82 -3.41 17.82 -1.80
N PHE A 83 -3.04 16.56 -1.59
CA PHE A 83 -3.51 15.45 -2.43
C PHE A 83 -5.03 15.33 -2.40
N PHE A 84 -5.65 15.26 -1.22
CA PHE A 84 -7.08 15.03 -1.09
C PHE A 84 -7.94 16.25 -1.42
N GLN A 85 -7.39 17.47 -1.44
CA GLN A 85 -8.07 18.65 -1.99
C GLN A 85 -8.40 18.47 -3.48
N GLU A 86 -7.47 17.90 -4.24
CA GLU A 86 -7.61 17.68 -5.68
C GLU A 86 -8.17 16.29 -6.03
N ASN A 87 -8.05 15.31 -5.14
CA ASN A 87 -8.35 13.89 -5.40
C ASN A 87 -9.35 13.31 -4.38
N GLN A 88 -10.52 13.94 -4.25
CA GLN A 88 -11.49 13.59 -3.20
C GLN A 88 -12.08 12.19 -3.33
N ASN A 89 -12.10 11.63 -4.53
CA ASN A 89 -12.63 10.30 -4.86
C ASN A 89 -11.58 9.18 -4.73
N LYS A 90 -10.30 9.51 -4.51
CA LYS A 90 -9.21 8.52 -4.52
C LYS A 90 -8.92 7.94 -3.14
N VAL A 91 -8.36 6.74 -3.14
CA VAL A 91 -7.84 6.05 -1.96
C VAL A 91 -6.38 5.73 -2.20
N LEU A 92 -5.49 6.28 -1.37
CA LEU A 92 -4.07 5.91 -1.41
C LEU A 92 -3.90 4.57 -0.69
N CYS A 93 -3.30 3.60 -1.35
CA CYS A 93 -2.89 2.35 -0.73
C CYS A 93 -1.39 2.42 -0.47
N VAL A 94 -1.02 2.41 0.80
CA VAL A 94 0.35 2.65 1.25
C VAL A 94 0.82 1.56 2.19
N GLU A 95 2.11 1.25 2.10
CA GLU A 95 2.80 0.45 3.09
C GLU A 95 3.43 1.40 4.10
N VAL A 96 2.97 1.34 5.35
CA VAL A 96 3.49 2.17 6.44
C VAL A 96 4.61 1.41 7.16
N ILE A 97 5.70 2.12 7.45
CA ILE A 97 6.85 1.63 8.21
C ILE A 97 7.26 2.63 9.29
N GLY A 98 8.03 2.21 10.27
CA GLY A 98 8.71 3.12 11.21
C GLY A 98 8.90 2.52 12.59
N ARG A 99 9.81 3.12 13.37
CA ARG A 99 10.18 2.64 14.72
C ARG A 99 8.98 2.59 15.67
N ASN A 100 8.09 3.57 15.57
CA ASN A 100 6.95 3.74 16.48
C ASN A 100 5.64 3.17 15.89
N THR A 101 5.71 2.38 14.82
CA THR A 101 4.54 1.82 14.15
C THR A 101 4.30 0.35 14.52
N MET A 102 3.22 -0.27 14.03
CA MET A 102 2.94 -1.69 14.29
C MET A 102 3.96 -2.64 13.64
N ALA A 103 4.60 -2.20 12.56
CA ALA A 103 5.70 -2.93 11.93
C ALA A 103 7.00 -2.22 12.30
N THR A 104 7.66 -2.69 13.37
CA THR A 104 8.95 -2.15 13.80
C THR A 104 9.97 -2.30 12.68
N TYR A 105 10.23 -1.19 11.99
CA TYR A 105 11.22 -1.11 10.92
C TYR A 105 12.58 -0.72 11.51
N LYS A 106 13.65 -1.36 11.06
CA LYS A 106 15.04 -1.13 11.54
C LYS A 106 15.67 0.20 11.06
N GLY A 107 14.86 1.14 10.57
CA GLY A 107 15.31 2.45 10.10
C GLY A 107 15.28 3.52 11.20
N GLU A 108 15.75 4.73 10.88
CA GLU A 108 15.82 5.86 11.83
C GLU A 108 14.50 6.63 11.98
N LYS A 109 13.60 6.50 11.01
CA LYS A 109 12.37 7.29 10.94
C LYS A 109 11.30 6.81 11.93
N ASN A 110 10.61 7.78 12.54
CA ASN A 110 9.46 7.53 13.42
C ASN A 110 8.29 6.90 12.66
N ILE A 111 8.01 7.42 11.47
CA ILE A 111 7.04 6.89 10.49
C ILE A 111 7.47 7.28 9.07
N ASP A 112 7.20 6.42 8.11
CA ASP A 112 7.22 6.73 6.69
C ASP A 112 6.17 5.88 5.96
N PHE A 113 5.87 6.23 4.72
CA PHE A 113 4.99 5.40 3.89
C PHE A 113 5.42 5.38 2.43
N PHE A 114 5.12 4.28 1.77
CA PHE A 114 5.30 4.10 0.33
C PHE A 114 3.97 3.79 -0.31
N VAL A 115 3.57 4.59 -1.30
CA VAL A 115 2.42 4.29 -2.14
C VAL A 115 2.78 3.09 -3.02
N PHE A 116 1.91 2.10 -3.06
CA PHE A 116 2.01 1.00 -4.03
C PHE A 116 0.82 0.96 -4.98
N ASP A 117 -0.31 1.55 -4.58
CA ASP A 117 -1.50 1.64 -5.41
C ASP A 117 -2.35 2.87 -5.11
N VAL A 118 -3.20 3.22 -6.08
CA VAL A 118 -4.26 4.21 -5.91
C VAL A 118 -5.55 3.67 -6.48
N MET A 119 -6.62 3.69 -5.69
CA MET A 119 -7.96 3.39 -6.18
C MET A 119 -8.68 4.69 -6.53
N ASP A 120 -9.45 4.67 -7.61
CA ASP A 120 -10.39 5.71 -7.99
C ASP A 120 -11.82 5.19 -7.80
N LEU A 121 -12.53 5.74 -6.81
CA LEU A 121 -13.87 5.25 -6.44
C LEU A 121 -14.96 5.65 -7.43
N ASP A 122 -14.67 6.55 -8.38
CA ASP A 122 -15.61 6.90 -9.46
C ASP A 122 -15.56 5.87 -10.60
N ARG A 123 -14.54 5.00 -10.62
CA ARG A 123 -14.45 3.89 -11.57
C ARG A 123 -15.20 2.67 -11.04
N GLU A 124 -15.69 1.86 -11.98
CA GLU A 124 -16.27 0.54 -11.69
C GLU A 124 -15.32 -0.33 -10.86
N GLU A 125 -15.87 -1.21 -10.02
CA GLU A 125 -15.11 -2.02 -9.07
C GLU A 125 -13.94 -2.81 -9.70
N GLY A 126 -14.11 -3.36 -10.91
CA GLY A 126 -13.06 -4.08 -11.63
C GLY A 126 -11.99 -3.20 -12.28
N LYS A 127 -12.16 -1.87 -12.29
CA LYS A 127 -11.28 -0.90 -12.98
C LYS A 127 -10.79 0.22 -12.06
N ARG A 128 -11.05 0.12 -10.75
CA ARG A 128 -10.73 1.19 -9.79
C ARG A 128 -9.24 1.41 -9.57
N PHE A 129 -8.42 0.37 -9.72
CA PHE A 129 -6.98 0.54 -9.59
C PHE A 129 -6.46 1.34 -10.79
N LEU A 130 -5.70 2.40 -10.49
CA LEU A 130 -4.99 3.15 -11.50
C LEU A 130 -3.85 2.29 -12.07
N SER A 131 -3.46 2.54 -13.32
CA SER A 131 -2.28 1.91 -13.87
C SER A 131 -1.02 2.35 -13.12
N PRO A 132 0.06 1.54 -13.10
CA PRO A 132 1.29 1.92 -12.40
C PRO A 132 1.88 3.26 -12.84
N ILE A 133 1.77 3.59 -14.14
CA ILE A 133 2.21 4.87 -14.70
C ILE A 133 1.39 6.05 -14.14
N GLU A 134 0.07 5.88 -13.96
CA GLU A 134 -0.78 6.89 -13.33
C GLU A 134 -0.40 7.08 -11.85
N VAL A 135 -0.14 5.99 -11.11
CA VAL A 135 0.29 6.03 -9.72
C VAL A 135 1.63 6.76 -9.58
N GLU A 136 2.60 6.47 -10.45
CA GLU A 136 3.91 7.12 -10.45
C GLU A 136 3.78 8.64 -10.71
N LYS A 137 2.93 9.05 -11.66
CA LYS A 137 2.64 10.47 -11.94
C LYS A 137 2.04 11.17 -10.72
N ILE A 138 1.12 10.51 -10.00
CA ILE A 138 0.55 11.03 -8.75
C ILE A 138 1.67 11.18 -7.71
N CYS A 139 2.47 10.14 -7.48
CA CYS A 139 3.53 10.17 -6.48
C CYS A 139 4.53 11.28 -6.74
N LYS A 140 4.94 11.46 -8.01
CA LYS A 140 5.82 12.55 -8.44
C LYS A 140 5.18 13.93 -8.21
N LYS A 141 3.91 14.11 -8.57
CA LYS A 141 3.19 15.39 -8.41
C LYS A 141 3.09 15.84 -6.95
N TYR A 142 2.83 14.92 -6.02
CA TYR A 142 2.64 15.24 -4.60
C TYR A 142 3.87 14.94 -3.73
N ASN A 143 4.99 14.56 -4.34
CA ASN A 143 6.23 14.18 -3.65
C ASN A 143 5.99 13.09 -2.58
N PHE A 144 5.24 12.06 -2.96
CA PHE A 144 5.09 10.82 -2.21
C PHE A 144 6.15 9.81 -2.62
N GLN A 145 6.57 8.98 -1.67
CA GLN A 145 7.42 7.84 -2.00
C GLN A 145 6.56 6.78 -2.69
N PHE A 146 7.04 6.27 -3.80
CA PHE A 146 6.44 5.17 -4.53
C PHE A 146 7.29 3.92 -4.31
N ILE A 147 6.67 2.74 -4.21
CA ILE A 147 7.42 1.50 -4.13
C ILE A 147 8.32 1.37 -5.38
N PRO A 148 9.62 1.06 -5.21
CA PRO A 148 10.51 0.90 -6.36
C PRO A 148 10.02 -0.20 -7.30
N ARG A 149 10.00 0.09 -8.60
CA ARG A 149 9.68 -0.90 -9.64
C ARG A 149 10.92 -1.74 -9.92
N LEU A 150 10.72 -3.05 -9.98
CA LEU A 150 11.73 -3.96 -10.49
C LEU A 150 11.73 -3.95 -12.03
N GLY A 151 10.54 -3.85 -12.64
CA GLY A 151 10.40 -3.77 -14.10
C GLY A 151 9.15 -4.45 -14.62
N LYS A 152 9.08 -4.58 -15.95
CA LYS A 152 8.09 -5.41 -16.64
C LYS A 152 8.73 -6.72 -17.06
N PHE A 153 7.96 -7.79 -16.98
CA PHE A 153 8.40 -9.16 -17.18
C PHE A 153 7.40 -9.86 -18.06
N ARG A 154 7.85 -10.52 -19.13
CA ARG A 154 6.99 -11.24 -20.06
C ARG A 154 6.41 -12.50 -19.45
N ASP A 155 7.18 -13.13 -18.57
CA ASP A 155 6.79 -14.35 -17.87
C ASP A 155 7.49 -14.45 -16.51
N LYS A 156 7.07 -15.47 -15.75
CA LYS A 156 7.63 -15.79 -14.43
C LYS A 156 9.13 -16.07 -14.46
N ARG A 157 9.67 -16.68 -15.52
CA ARG A 157 11.08 -17.07 -15.59
C ARG A 157 11.98 -15.84 -15.70
N GLU A 158 11.56 -14.86 -16.50
CA GLU A 158 12.26 -13.58 -16.63
C GLU A 158 12.31 -12.84 -15.28
N LEU A 159 11.19 -12.81 -14.56
CA LEU A 159 11.13 -12.26 -13.22
C LEU A 159 12.06 -13.02 -12.24
N GLU A 160 12.02 -14.35 -12.25
CA GLU A 160 12.87 -15.17 -11.36
C GLU A 160 14.36 -14.90 -11.60
N GLN A 161 14.79 -14.65 -12.83
CA GLN A 161 16.17 -14.28 -13.14
C GLN A 161 16.56 -12.91 -12.57
N GLU A 162 15.67 -11.92 -12.61
CA GLU A 162 15.94 -10.62 -12.00
C GLU A 162 15.91 -10.68 -10.47
N LEU A 163 15.03 -11.47 -9.87
CA LEU A 163 14.98 -11.65 -8.41
C LEU A 163 16.28 -12.22 -7.82
N LEU A 164 17.06 -12.98 -8.61
CA LEU A 164 18.39 -13.45 -8.19
C LEU A 164 19.42 -12.33 -8.03
N LYS A 165 19.20 -11.17 -8.65
CA LYS A 165 20.08 -10.00 -8.57
C LYS A 165 19.71 -9.04 -7.45
N VAL A 166 18.56 -9.27 -6.81
CA VAL A 166 18.10 -8.44 -5.70
C VAL A 166 18.59 -9.05 -4.39
N ASP A 167 19.18 -8.22 -3.53
CA ASP A 167 19.68 -8.67 -2.23
C ASP A 167 18.54 -9.30 -1.41
N PRO A 168 18.67 -10.56 -0.99
CA PRO A 168 17.63 -11.20 -0.18
C PRO A 168 17.60 -10.56 1.21
N VAL A 169 16.40 -10.18 1.67
CA VAL A 169 16.18 -9.81 3.06
C VAL A 169 15.68 -11.02 3.82
N PHE A 170 16.56 -11.57 4.64
CA PHE A 170 16.26 -12.73 5.45
C PHE A 170 15.37 -12.33 6.64
N GLU A 171 14.14 -12.82 6.66
CA GLU A 171 13.25 -12.72 7.82
C GLU A 171 13.26 -14.03 8.62
N ARG A 172 13.32 -13.88 9.94
CA ARG A 172 13.18 -15.01 10.87
C ARG A 172 11.69 -15.25 11.12
N THR A 173 11.23 -16.45 10.79
CA THR A 173 9.83 -16.83 11.04
C THR A 173 9.57 -17.06 12.53
N LYS A 174 8.29 -17.09 12.95
CA LYS A 174 7.87 -17.41 14.32
C LYS A 174 8.38 -18.76 14.83
N ASN A 175 8.77 -19.66 13.93
CA ASN A 175 9.29 -20.99 14.25
C ASN A 175 10.83 -21.07 14.15
N ASN A 176 11.54 -19.93 14.24
CA ASN A 176 13.01 -19.84 14.15
C ASN A 176 13.66 -20.26 12.82
N ASN A 177 12.87 -20.62 11.80
CA ASN A 177 13.39 -20.87 10.46
C ASN A 177 13.77 -19.54 9.79
N ILE A 178 14.94 -19.51 9.14
CA ILE A 178 15.38 -18.42 8.27
C ILE A 178 14.86 -18.74 6.88
N VAL A 179 13.96 -17.91 6.35
CA VAL A 179 13.45 -18.06 4.99
C VAL A 179 13.96 -16.86 4.19
N PRO A 180 14.58 -17.07 3.01
CA PRO A 180 14.87 -15.96 2.12
C PRO A 180 13.55 -15.32 1.72
N LYS A 181 13.34 -14.06 2.12
CA LYS A 181 12.37 -13.20 1.45
C LYS A 181 13.15 -12.30 0.52
N TYR A 182 12.80 -12.34 -0.75
CA TYR A 182 13.26 -11.32 -1.67
C TYR A 182 12.53 -10.03 -1.26
N GLU A 183 13.23 -9.01 -0.74
CA GLU A 183 12.73 -7.65 -0.86
C GLU A 183 12.63 -7.41 -2.36
N GLY A 184 11.41 -7.43 -2.90
CA GLY A 184 11.21 -7.88 -4.29
C GLY A 184 9.96 -8.70 -4.54
N GLY A 185 9.20 -9.05 -3.49
CA GLY A 185 7.90 -9.67 -3.68
C GLY A 185 6.98 -8.82 -4.58
N VAL A 186 6.61 -9.40 -5.72
CA VAL A 186 5.63 -8.81 -6.65
C VAL A 186 4.29 -8.69 -5.94
N LEU A 187 3.75 -7.47 -5.88
CA LEU A 187 2.35 -7.22 -5.61
C LEU A 187 1.53 -7.62 -6.83
#